data_AF-A0A9D1KAP5-F1
#
_entry.id   AF-A0A9D1KAP5-F1
#
_cell.length_a   1.000
_cell.length_b   1.000
_cell.length_c   1.000
_cell.angle_alpha   90.00
_cell.angle_beta   90.00
_cell.angle_gamma   90.00
#
_symmetry.space_group_name_H-M   'P 1'
#
loop_
_entity.id
_entity.type
_entity.pdbx_description
1 polymer ?
#
loop_
_entity_poly.entity_id
_entity_poly.type
_entity_poly.pdbx_seq_one_letter_code
_entity_poly.pdbx_strand_id
1 'polypeptide(L)'
;MSKNIDYMFMMNYVDTFFTNNSIINSDDIAKSFSDYLKELDDNDFINKLIYTGYIPDIYESDSSEETLFTKLVEVMTAEWARRMGFNSEYVKQKASYQDVNIIINNKIIVCDSKSFRLGRSQAAPNVKDFLKLADISKWLDRYPLEQRLGGLVVYPCKHEWTKGSDAYQYCSTKSIPTIMLPYKYLAFLLYYSKTYNTTDLKKLWEFNRIFPNSLKNKSTNKKEYWNIIDKEIISITNTTREKLNSFLDYSNKIIDDYINMNIFYLNNLVETIKEEKKKQLDELDKELLEQMLLNLMIKEDTKSIEQSIININKFRVNHSEEKDVA
;
A
#
# COMPACT_ATOMS: atom_id res chain seq x y z
N MET A 1 -3.64 -15.77 -18.28
CA MET A 1 -2.41 -15.28 -17.61
C MET A 1 -1.35 -14.98 -18.66
N SER A 2 -0.88 -13.73 -18.68
CA SER A 2 0.06 -13.20 -19.70
C SER A 2 1.48 -13.70 -19.52
N LYS A 3 2.23 -13.84 -20.63
CA LYS A 3 3.63 -14.31 -20.65
C LYS A 3 4.66 -13.19 -20.47
N ASN A 4 4.27 -11.92 -20.54
CA ASN A 4 5.19 -10.79 -20.42
C ASN A 4 4.63 -9.79 -19.39
N ILE A 5 5.15 -9.86 -18.17
CA ILE A 5 4.69 -9.02 -17.05
C ILE A 5 5.64 -7.83 -16.91
N ASP A 6 5.10 -6.62 -17.08
CA ASP A 6 5.84 -5.38 -16.81
C ASP A 6 5.84 -5.07 -15.31
N TYR A 7 6.87 -5.56 -14.61
CA TYR A 7 7.06 -5.37 -13.17
C TYR A 7 7.32 -3.92 -12.77
N MET A 8 7.72 -3.04 -13.69
CA MET A 8 8.04 -1.64 -13.40
C MET A 8 6.92 -0.68 -13.79
N PHE A 9 5.77 -1.18 -14.27
CA PHE A 9 4.72 -0.33 -14.87
C PHE A 9 4.27 0.87 -14.01
N MET A 10 4.07 0.67 -12.70
CA MET A 10 3.63 1.77 -11.81
C MET A 10 4.74 2.79 -11.59
N MET A 11 5.97 2.33 -11.38
CA MET A 11 7.13 3.22 -11.23
C MET A 11 7.33 4.02 -12.51
N ASN A 12 7.39 3.34 -13.66
CA ASN A 12 7.54 3.97 -14.97
C ASN A 12 6.41 4.98 -15.23
N TYR A 13 5.17 4.65 -14.89
CA TYR A 13 4.04 5.57 -15.04
C TYR A 13 4.21 6.81 -14.16
N VAL A 14 4.53 6.65 -12.88
CA VAL A 14 4.80 7.77 -11.96
C VAL A 14 5.94 8.64 -12.48
N ASP A 15 7.09 8.04 -12.80
CA ASP A 15 8.31 8.74 -13.20
C ASP A 15 8.12 9.60 -14.46
N THR A 16 7.22 9.22 -15.38
CA THR A 16 6.92 10.03 -16.57
C THR A 16 6.43 11.44 -16.25
N PHE A 17 5.85 11.67 -15.06
CA PHE A 17 5.34 12.98 -14.64
C PHE A 17 6.39 13.83 -13.91
N PHE A 18 7.51 13.24 -13.46
CA PHE A 18 8.56 13.92 -12.70
C PHE A 18 9.81 14.25 -13.53
N THR A 19 9.91 13.70 -14.75
CA THR A 19 11.04 13.97 -15.66
C THR A 19 11.10 15.40 -16.20
N ASN A 20 9.98 16.14 -16.24
CA ASN A 20 9.88 17.43 -16.94
C ASN A 20 9.55 18.65 -16.05
N ASN A 21 9.62 18.56 -14.71
CA ASN A 21 9.30 19.67 -13.78
C ASN A 21 7.93 20.36 -14.03
N SER A 22 6.94 19.63 -14.53
CA SER A 22 5.59 20.16 -14.76
C SER A 22 4.79 20.25 -13.46
N ILE A 23 3.83 21.18 -13.40
CA ILE A 23 2.85 21.23 -12.29
C ILE A 23 2.03 19.94 -12.32
N ILE A 24 2.13 19.14 -11.26
CA ILE A 24 1.48 17.83 -11.15
C ILE A 24 0.11 18.01 -10.53
N ASN A 25 -0.95 17.77 -11.30
CA ASN A 25 -2.30 17.60 -10.77
C ASN A 25 -2.60 16.12 -10.55
N SER A 26 -2.52 15.68 -9.29
CA SER A 26 -2.76 14.28 -8.91
C SER A 26 -4.13 13.75 -9.32
N ASP A 27 -5.16 14.60 -9.37
CA ASP A 27 -6.51 14.20 -9.77
C ASP A 27 -6.61 13.89 -11.26
N ASP A 28 -5.99 14.73 -12.10
CA ASP A 28 -5.98 14.53 -13.55
C ASP A 28 -5.14 13.30 -13.92
N ILE A 29 -4.03 13.08 -13.21
CA ILE A 29 -3.20 11.88 -13.38
C ILE A 29 -3.94 10.63 -12.91
N ALA A 30 -4.62 10.67 -11.75
CA ALA A 30 -5.44 9.56 -11.28
C ALA A 30 -6.56 9.20 -12.26
N LYS A 31 -7.16 10.22 -12.91
CA LYS A 31 -8.14 10.00 -13.99
C LYS A 31 -7.49 9.36 -15.22
N SER A 32 -6.38 9.91 -15.71
CA SER A 32 -5.64 9.36 -16.86
C SER A 32 -5.20 7.92 -16.60
N PHE A 33 -4.71 7.62 -15.40
CA PHE A 33 -4.34 6.28 -14.99
C PHE A 33 -5.57 5.36 -14.93
N SER A 34 -6.70 5.85 -14.40
CA SER A 34 -7.94 5.08 -14.43
C SER A 34 -8.42 4.78 -15.86
N ASP A 35 -8.18 5.67 -16.82
CA ASP A 35 -8.53 5.42 -18.22
C ASP A 35 -7.57 4.41 -18.86
N TYR A 36 -6.26 4.52 -18.59
CA TYR A 36 -5.27 3.49 -18.96
C TYR A 36 -5.65 2.11 -18.43
N LEU A 37 -6.06 2.02 -17.16
CA LEU A 37 -6.42 0.74 -16.56
C LEU A 37 -7.66 0.12 -17.21
N LYS A 38 -8.62 0.89 -17.73
CA LYS A 38 -9.82 0.34 -18.41
C LYS A 38 -9.46 -0.38 -19.72
N GLU A 39 -8.40 0.07 -20.40
CA GLU A 39 -7.94 -0.53 -21.64
C GLU A 39 -7.21 -1.86 -21.44
N LEU A 40 -6.79 -2.19 -20.20
CA LEU A 40 -6.17 -3.47 -19.89
C LEU A 40 -7.20 -4.61 -19.91
N ASP A 41 -6.83 -5.77 -20.47
CA ASP A 41 -7.63 -6.97 -20.25
C ASP A 41 -7.54 -7.47 -18.80
N ASP A 42 -8.51 -8.29 -18.38
CA ASP A 42 -8.59 -8.77 -17.00
C ASP A 42 -7.32 -9.52 -16.55
N ASN A 43 -6.68 -10.30 -17.42
CA ASN A 43 -5.47 -11.05 -17.02
C ASN A 43 -4.29 -10.11 -16.78
N ASP A 44 -4.12 -9.11 -17.63
CA ASP A 44 -3.05 -8.12 -17.49
C ASP A 44 -3.25 -7.27 -16.23
N PHE A 45 -4.49 -6.85 -15.97
CA PHE A 45 -4.84 -6.15 -14.73
C PHE A 45 -4.62 -7.03 -13.49
N ILE A 46 -5.08 -8.30 -13.51
CA ILE A 46 -4.88 -9.27 -12.41
C ILE A 46 -3.39 -9.45 -12.11
N ASN A 47 -2.56 -9.63 -13.14
CA ASN A 47 -1.11 -9.79 -12.96
C ASN A 47 -0.49 -8.56 -12.31
N LYS A 48 -0.87 -7.35 -12.77
CA LYS A 48 -0.43 -6.06 -12.19
C LYS A 48 -0.88 -5.88 -10.74
N LEU A 49 -2.13 -6.28 -10.44
CA LEU A 49 -2.71 -6.17 -9.11
C LEU A 49 -1.93 -7.01 -8.07
N ILE A 50 -1.44 -8.20 -8.44
CA ILE A 50 -0.74 -9.11 -7.53
C ILE A 50 0.47 -8.47 -6.82
N TYR A 51 1.26 -7.65 -7.53
CA TYR A 51 2.43 -6.94 -6.99
C TYR A 51 2.18 -5.44 -6.79
N THR A 52 0.92 -4.99 -6.85
CA THR A 52 0.58 -3.61 -6.54
C THR A 52 0.85 -3.30 -5.06
N GLY A 53 1.16 -2.04 -4.77
CA GLY A 53 1.36 -1.54 -3.41
C GLY A 53 2.77 -1.69 -2.88
N TYR A 54 3.72 -2.23 -3.65
CA TYR A 54 5.14 -2.12 -3.32
C TYR A 54 5.69 -0.79 -3.82
N ILE A 55 5.91 0.16 -2.91
CA ILE A 55 6.44 1.49 -3.24
C ILE A 55 7.91 1.31 -3.66
N PRO A 56 8.37 1.91 -4.78
CA PRO A 56 9.78 1.91 -5.16
C PRO A 56 10.67 2.44 -4.02
N ASP A 57 11.68 1.66 -3.65
CA ASP A 57 12.59 2.00 -2.55
C ASP A 57 13.45 3.25 -2.82
N ILE A 58 13.53 3.68 -4.09
CA ILE A 58 14.22 4.91 -4.51
C ILE A 58 13.41 6.17 -4.23
N TYR A 59 12.10 6.07 -3.99
CA TYR A 59 11.30 7.25 -3.67
C TYR A 59 11.58 7.68 -2.24
N GLU A 60 11.94 8.94 -2.06
CA GLU A 60 12.14 9.55 -0.75
C GLU A 60 10.85 9.52 0.08
N SER A 61 11.00 9.49 1.41
CA SER A 61 9.83 9.50 2.30
C SER A 61 9.08 10.83 2.20
N ASP A 62 7.76 10.77 2.12
CA ASP A 62 6.86 11.92 1.96
C ASP A 62 7.10 12.72 0.66
N SER A 63 7.73 12.10 -0.34
CA SER A 63 7.96 12.74 -1.64
C SER A 63 6.67 12.85 -2.47
N SER A 64 6.73 13.67 -3.53
CA SER A 64 5.59 13.80 -4.46
C SER A 64 5.39 12.53 -5.28
N GLU A 65 6.47 11.80 -5.57
CA GLU A 65 6.48 10.49 -6.22
C GLU A 65 5.80 9.43 -5.35
N GLU A 66 6.15 9.34 -4.05
CA GLU A 66 5.47 8.44 -3.11
C GLU A 66 3.98 8.80 -2.98
N THR A 67 3.68 10.08 -2.88
CA THR A 67 2.30 10.58 -2.78
C THR A 67 1.48 10.24 -4.03
N LEU A 68 2.06 10.38 -5.22
CA LEU A 68 1.38 9.99 -6.45
C LEU A 68 1.24 8.47 -6.53
N PHE A 69 2.30 7.72 -6.23
CA PHE A 69 2.29 6.26 -6.26
C PHE A 69 1.19 5.69 -5.37
N THR A 70 1.12 6.14 -4.11
CA THR A 70 0.09 5.74 -3.14
C THR A 70 -1.30 6.07 -3.69
N LYS A 71 -1.49 7.24 -4.30
CA LYS A 71 -2.76 7.60 -4.97
C LYS A 71 -3.13 6.62 -6.10
N LEU A 72 -2.15 6.20 -6.92
CA LEU A 72 -2.41 5.23 -7.99
C LEU A 72 -2.76 3.82 -7.45
N VAL A 73 -2.26 3.44 -6.27
CA VAL A 73 -2.68 2.21 -5.58
C VAL A 73 -4.17 2.25 -5.20
N GLU A 74 -4.67 3.42 -4.79
CA GLU A 74 -6.11 3.63 -4.55
C GLU A 74 -6.92 3.46 -5.84
N VAL A 75 -6.41 4.01 -6.96
CA VAL A 75 -7.04 3.86 -8.29
C VAL A 75 -7.08 2.40 -8.73
N MET A 76 -6.00 1.63 -8.52
CA MET A 76 -5.97 0.18 -8.75
C MET A 76 -7.05 -0.56 -7.96
N THR A 77 -7.22 -0.20 -6.68
CA THR A 77 -8.24 -0.81 -5.80
C THR A 77 -9.65 -0.45 -6.26
N ALA A 78 -9.87 0.82 -6.63
CA ALA A 78 -11.16 1.27 -7.14
C ALA A 78 -11.52 0.56 -8.45
N GLU A 79 -10.57 0.41 -9.36
CA GLU A 79 -10.74 -0.29 -10.64
C GLU A 79 -11.01 -1.78 -10.44
N TRP A 80 -10.33 -2.45 -9.51
CA TRP A 80 -10.64 -3.83 -9.15
C TRP A 80 -12.13 -3.97 -8.78
N ALA A 81 -12.64 -3.09 -7.91
CA ALA A 81 -14.04 -3.14 -7.50
C ALA A 81 -15.01 -2.87 -8.67
N ARG A 82 -14.68 -1.96 -9.60
CA ARG A 82 -15.48 -1.75 -10.82
C ARG A 82 -15.50 -2.98 -11.72
N ARG A 83 -14.36 -3.65 -11.91
CA ARG A 83 -14.25 -4.90 -12.68
C ARG A 83 -15.01 -6.06 -12.02
N MET A 84 -15.15 -6.04 -10.70
CA MET A 84 -16.05 -6.95 -9.98
C MET A 84 -17.55 -6.65 -10.20
N GLY A 85 -17.90 -5.56 -10.92
CA GLY A 85 -19.27 -5.12 -11.15
C GLY A 85 -19.85 -4.26 -10.02
N PHE A 86 -19.01 -3.69 -9.16
CA PHE A 86 -19.43 -2.83 -8.05
C PHE A 86 -19.35 -1.35 -8.43
N ASN A 87 -20.16 -0.51 -7.77
CA ASN A 87 -19.94 0.93 -7.84
C ASN A 87 -18.75 1.26 -6.94
N SER A 88 -17.76 1.98 -7.48
CA SER A 88 -16.52 2.26 -6.75
C SER A 88 -15.88 3.58 -7.17
N GLU A 89 -15.45 4.34 -6.17
CA GLU A 89 -14.78 5.64 -6.33
C GLU A 89 -13.60 5.73 -5.36
N TYR A 90 -12.46 6.26 -5.83
CA TYR A 90 -11.39 6.70 -4.94
C TYR A 90 -11.72 8.10 -4.42
N VAL A 91 -11.46 8.36 -3.14
CA VAL A 91 -11.87 9.60 -2.47
C VAL A 91 -10.85 10.70 -2.78
N LYS A 92 -11.33 11.88 -3.17
CA LYS A 92 -10.47 13.03 -3.49
C LYS A 92 -10.02 13.83 -2.27
N GLN A 93 -10.76 13.72 -1.17
CA GLN A 93 -10.54 14.50 0.04
C GLN A 93 -9.32 13.98 0.81
N LYS A 94 -8.42 14.89 1.21
CA LYS A 94 -7.24 14.56 2.03
C LYS A 94 -7.60 14.47 3.51
N ALA A 95 -6.79 13.72 4.26
CA ALA A 95 -6.76 13.53 5.71
C ALA A 95 -8.11 13.12 6.37
N SER A 96 -8.09 12.01 7.11
CA SER A 96 -9.26 11.50 7.86
C SER A 96 -10.41 10.97 6.99
N TYR A 97 -10.19 10.68 5.71
CA TYR A 97 -11.09 9.92 4.85
C TYR A 97 -10.48 8.56 4.50
N GLN A 98 -11.35 7.62 4.15
CA GLN A 98 -11.00 6.37 3.51
C GLN A 98 -10.45 6.62 2.10
N ASP A 99 -9.70 5.68 1.57
CA ASP A 99 -9.09 5.81 0.25
C ASP A 99 -10.09 5.50 -0.86
N VAL A 100 -10.91 4.46 -0.67
CA VAL A 100 -11.86 3.97 -1.68
C VAL A 100 -13.21 3.63 -1.06
N ASN A 101 -14.28 4.00 -1.74
CA ASN A 101 -15.64 3.53 -1.47
C ASN A 101 -15.98 2.39 -2.42
N ILE A 102 -16.49 1.29 -1.88
CA ILE A 102 -16.99 0.16 -2.67
C ILE A 102 -18.43 -0.10 -2.26
N ILE A 103 -19.36 -0.10 -3.23
CA ILE A 103 -20.78 -0.29 -2.98
C ILE A 103 -21.26 -1.58 -3.65
N ILE A 104 -21.73 -2.52 -2.83
CA ILE A 104 -22.30 -3.80 -3.27
C ILE A 104 -23.77 -3.83 -2.85
N ASN A 105 -24.71 -3.83 -3.81
CA ASN A 105 -26.16 -3.83 -3.54
C ASN A 105 -26.59 -2.77 -2.50
N ASN A 106 -26.17 -1.51 -2.71
CA ASN A 106 -26.40 -0.36 -1.83
C ASN A 106 -25.79 -0.47 -0.42
N LYS A 107 -24.87 -1.42 -0.21
CA LYS A 107 -24.10 -1.55 1.02
C LYS A 107 -22.68 -1.02 0.80
N ILE A 108 -22.27 -0.07 1.63
CA ILE A 108 -20.97 0.61 1.55
C ILE A 108 -19.89 -0.18 2.33
N ILE A 109 -18.75 -0.36 1.67
CA ILE A 109 -17.49 -0.77 2.27
C ILE A 109 -16.55 0.43 2.15
N VAL A 110 -15.98 0.85 3.28
CA VAL A 110 -14.90 1.84 3.29
C VAL A 110 -13.57 1.11 3.24
N CYS A 111 -12.73 1.44 2.25
CA CYS A 111 -11.51 0.71 1.96
C CYS A 111 -10.27 1.58 2.18
N ASP A 112 -9.26 0.99 2.80
CA ASP A 112 -7.94 1.56 3.08
C ASP A 112 -6.89 0.75 2.30
N SER A 113 -6.26 1.39 1.33
CA SER A 113 -5.35 0.79 0.35
C SER A 113 -3.91 1.01 0.78
N LYS A 114 -3.33 0.01 1.44
CA LYS A 114 -1.95 0.08 1.93
C LYS A 114 -0.94 -0.17 0.84
N SER A 115 0.18 0.52 0.99
CA SER A 115 1.40 0.31 0.24
C SER A 115 2.62 0.41 1.16
N PHE A 116 3.66 -0.37 0.87
CA PHE A 116 4.87 -0.46 1.68
C PHE A 116 6.10 -0.61 0.77
N ARG A 117 7.23 -0.06 1.20
CA ARG A 117 8.53 -0.30 0.58
C ARG A 117 9.06 -1.68 0.96
N LEU A 118 9.68 -2.40 0.02
CA LEU A 118 10.29 -3.70 0.30
C LEU A 118 11.47 -3.57 1.27
N GLY A 119 12.26 -2.51 1.15
CA GLY A 119 13.44 -2.21 1.98
C GLY A 119 13.12 -1.60 3.35
N ARG A 120 11.86 -1.59 3.79
CA ARG A 120 11.48 -1.09 5.13
C ARG A 120 12.24 -1.87 6.23
N SER A 121 12.70 -1.14 7.25
CA SER A 121 13.49 -1.71 8.37
C SER A 121 12.74 -2.73 9.23
N GLN A 122 11.40 -2.68 9.25
CA GLN A 122 10.56 -3.61 9.99
C GLN A 122 9.89 -4.61 9.04
N ALA A 123 9.98 -5.90 9.37
CA ALA A 123 9.36 -6.97 8.58
C ALA A 123 7.83 -6.85 8.48
N ALA A 124 7.17 -6.30 9.52
CA ALA A 124 5.73 -6.05 9.52
C ALA A 124 5.43 -4.64 10.07
N PRO A 125 4.34 -4.00 9.61
CA PRO A 125 3.93 -2.70 10.14
C PRO A 125 3.44 -2.81 11.58
N ASN A 126 3.51 -1.70 12.31
CA ASN A 126 2.80 -1.62 13.59
C ASN A 126 1.31 -1.74 13.30
N VAL A 127 0.57 -2.45 14.15
CA VAL A 127 -0.87 -2.69 13.95
C VAL A 127 -1.64 -1.38 13.83
N LYS A 128 -1.28 -0.35 14.61
CA LYS A 128 -1.90 0.98 14.55
C LYS A 128 -1.70 1.70 13.21
N ASP A 129 -0.62 1.42 12.51
CA ASP A 129 -0.28 2.04 11.23
C ASP A 129 -0.94 1.26 10.07
N PHE A 130 -1.11 -0.05 10.25
CA PHE A 130 -1.77 -0.94 9.30
C PHE A 130 -3.30 -0.88 9.35
N LEU A 131 -3.89 -0.89 10.55
CA LEU A 131 -5.33 -0.95 10.74
C LEU A 131 -5.78 0.12 11.72
N LYS A 132 -6.46 1.14 11.19
CA LYS A 132 -7.04 2.24 11.97
C LYS A 132 -8.53 2.00 12.21
N LEU A 133 -8.88 1.01 13.03
CA LEU A 133 -10.29 0.66 13.30
C LEU A 133 -11.15 1.86 13.73
N ALA A 134 -10.59 2.77 14.53
CA ALA A 134 -11.29 3.98 14.96
C ALA A 134 -11.63 4.89 13.77
N ASP A 135 -10.74 4.99 12.78
CA ASP A 135 -10.98 5.81 11.59
C ASP A 135 -11.96 5.10 10.64
N ILE A 136 -11.87 3.78 10.47
CA ILE A 136 -12.88 2.99 9.76
C ILE A 136 -14.28 3.22 10.33
N SER A 137 -14.42 3.21 11.66
CA SER A 137 -15.70 3.53 12.32
C SER A 137 -16.19 4.93 11.92
N LYS A 138 -15.33 5.95 12.03
CA LYS A 138 -15.67 7.33 11.66
C LYS A 138 -16.05 7.48 10.18
N TRP A 139 -15.38 6.75 9.29
CA TRP A 139 -15.68 6.77 7.86
C TRP A 139 -17.05 6.15 7.59
N LEU A 140 -17.36 5.01 8.22
CA LEU A 140 -18.68 4.38 8.16
C LEU A 140 -19.77 5.27 8.76
N ASP A 141 -19.45 6.05 9.80
CA ASP A 141 -20.41 6.94 10.47
C ASP A 141 -21.00 8.03 9.56
N ARG A 142 -20.35 8.30 8.42
CA ARG A 142 -20.83 9.25 7.40
C ARG A 142 -21.96 8.70 6.53
N TYR A 143 -22.23 7.39 6.59
CA TYR A 143 -23.26 6.73 5.81
C TYR A 143 -24.42 6.27 6.71
N PRO A 144 -25.65 6.13 6.18
CA PRO A 144 -26.76 5.58 6.95
C PRO A 144 -26.47 4.17 7.49
N LEU A 145 -26.94 3.85 8.70
CA LEU A 145 -26.63 2.59 9.38
C LEU A 145 -26.98 1.36 8.55
N GLU A 146 -28.12 1.40 7.86
CA GLU A 146 -28.62 0.36 6.99
C GLU A 146 -27.79 0.20 5.71
N GLN A 147 -26.94 1.16 5.34
CA GLN A 147 -26.04 1.04 4.19
C GLN A 147 -24.67 0.50 4.61
N ARG A 148 -24.26 0.58 5.88
CA ARG A 148 -22.92 0.18 6.33
C ARG A 148 -22.73 -1.34 6.24
N LEU A 149 -21.74 -1.77 5.46
CA LEU A 149 -21.30 -3.17 5.44
C LEU A 149 -20.08 -3.39 6.33
N GLY A 150 -19.08 -2.53 6.23
CA GLY A 150 -17.86 -2.62 7.04
C GLY A 150 -16.62 -1.99 6.41
N GLY A 151 -15.46 -2.30 6.97
CA GLY A 151 -14.16 -1.88 6.48
C GLY A 151 -13.48 -2.94 5.60
N LEU A 152 -12.61 -2.49 4.71
CA LEU A 152 -11.67 -3.32 3.96
C LEU A 152 -10.27 -2.72 4.05
N VAL A 153 -9.27 -3.54 4.36
CA VAL A 153 -7.86 -3.15 4.27
C VAL A 153 -7.19 -4.02 3.21
N VAL A 154 -6.67 -3.39 2.16
CA VAL A 154 -5.94 -4.10 1.09
C VAL A 154 -4.46 -3.74 1.14
N TYR A 155 -3.58 -4.70 0.90
CA TYR A 155 -2.16 -4.50 1.19
C TYR A 155 -1.24 -5.46 0.42
N PRO A 156 0.06 -5.13 0.26
CA PRO A 156 1.02 -6.06 -0.30
C PRO A 156 1.47 -7.11 0.75
N CYS A 157 1.45 -8.40 0.41
CA CYS A 157 1.53 -9.47 1.42
C CYS A 157 2.91 -9.69 2.08
N LYS A 158 4.01 -9.19 1.52
CA LYS A 158 5.36 -9.46 2.06
C LYS A 158 5.65 -8.74 3.38
N HIS A 159 4.75 -7.87 3.82
CA HIS A 159 4.82 -7.18 5.11
C HIS A 159 3.84 -7.73 6.15
N GLU A 160 3.26 -8.90 5.93
CA GLU A 160 2.37 -9.52 6.91
C GLU A 160 3.16 -10.08 8.11
N TRP A 161 2.59 -10.02 9.33
CA TRP A 161 3.20 -10.58 10.53
C TRP A 161 3.53 -12.06 10.37
N THR A 162 4.76 -12.45 10.74
CA THR A 162 5.21 -13.86 10.67
C THR A 162 4.45 -14.76 11.65
N LYS A 163 4.11 -14.22 12.83
CA LYS A 163 3.31 -14.87 13.89
C LYS A 163 1.94 -14.20 14.00
N GLY A 164 1.13 -14.60 14.99
CA GLY A 164 -0.11 -13.88 15.28
C GLY A 164 0.12 -12.46 15.77
N SER A 165 -0.93 -11.65 15.64
CA SER A 165 -0.91 -10.19 15.79
C SER A 165 -2.27 -9.69 16.27
N ASP A 166 -2.31 -8.51 16.87
CA ASP A 166 -3.58 -7.84 17.21
C ASP A 166 -4.42 -7.52 15.97
N ALA A 167 -3.79 -7.38 14.79
CA ALA A 167 -4.49 -7.18 13.53
C ALA A 167 -5.54 -8.28 13.26
N TYR A 168 -5.23 -9.56 13.49
CA TYR A 168 -6.19 -10.66 13.30
C TYR A 168 -7.32 -10.63 14.33
N GLN A 169 -7.06 -10.17 15.56
CA GLN A 169 -8.09 -10.00 16.58
C GLN A 169 -9.05 -8.86 16.19
N TYR A 170 -8.50 -7.73 15.73
CA TYR A 170 -9.24 -6.56 15.30
C TYR A 170 -10.09 -6.86 14.05
N CYS A 171 -9.52 -7.54 13.04
CA CYS A 171 -10.23 -8.00 11.84
C CYS A 171 -11.17 -9.19 12.08
N SER A 172 -11.38 -9.62 13.32
CA SER A 172 -12.39 -10.62 13.70
C SER A 172 -13.36 -10.08 14.76
N THR A 173 -13.40 -8.76 14.96
CA THR A 173 -14.28 -8.11 15.92
C THR A 173 -15.59 -7.66 15.27
N LYS A 174 -16.73 -8.04 15.86
CA LYS A 174 -18.09 -7.80 15.32
C LYS A 174 -18.53 -6.34 15.32
N SER A 175 -18.01 -5.52 16.22
CA SER A 175 -18.46 -4.13 16.38
C SER A 175 -18.17 -3.28 15.14
N ILE A 176 -17.07 -3.59 14.45
CA ILE A 176 -16.64 -2.90 13.23
C ILE A 176 -16.14 -3.99 12.26
N PRO A 177 -17.05 -4.70 11.56
CA PRO A 177 -16.67 -5.76 10.64
C PRO A 177 -15.66 -5.26 9.62
N THR A 178 -14.41 -5.70 9.74
CA THR A 178 -13.30 -5.21 8.92
C THR A 178 -12.48 -6.38 8.43
N ILE A 179 -12.43 -6.54 7.12
CA ILE A 179 -11.67 -7.60 6.46
C ILE A 179 -10.34 -7.03 6.00
N MET A 180 -9.25 -7.79 6.17
CA MET A 180 -7.98 -7.50 5.51
C MET A 180 -7.69 -8.57 4.46
N LEU A 181 -7.30 -8.14 3.26
CA LEU A 181 -6.97 -9.00 2.12
C LEU A 181 -5.73 -8.48 1.39
N PRO A 182 -4.69 -9.30 1.20
CA PRO A 182 -3.62 -8.91 0.31
C PRO A 182 -4.10 -8.74 -1.13
N TYR A 183 -3.42 -7.91 -1.93
CA TYR A 183 -3.82 -7.68 -3.33
C TYR A 183 -3.92 -8.97 -4.18
N LYS A 184 -3.11 -10.00 -3.89
CA LYS A 184 -3.25 -11.31 -4.55
C LYS A 184 -4.60 -12.01 -4.30
N TYR A 185 -5.26 -11.74 -3.17
CA TYR A 185 -6.61 -12.25 -2.90
C TYR A 185 -7.66 -11.48 -3.73
N LEU A 186 -7.49 -10.16 -3.92
CA LEU A 186 -8.32 -9.39 -4.83
C LEU A 186 -8.17 -9.91 -6.26
N ALA A 187 -6.93 -10.17 -6.68
CA ALA A 187 -6.61 -10.76 -7.97
C ALA A 187 -7.29 -12.14 -8.15
N PHE A 188 -7.29 -12.98 -7.12
CA PHE A 188 -8.03 -14.26 -7.13
C PHE A 188 -9.53 -14.08 -7.32
N LEU A 189 -10.14 -13.16 -6.55
CA LEU A 189 -11.57 -12.88 -6.63
C LEU A 189 -12.00 -12.37 -8.00
N LEU A 190 -11.16 -11.56 -8.65
CA LEU A 190 -11.37 -11.06 -10.00
C LEU A 190 -11.15 -12.14 -11.06
N TYR A 191 -10.12 -12.97 -10.91
CA TYR A 191 -9.85 -14.09 -11.83
C TYR A 191 -11.05 -15.05 -11.94
N TYR A 192 -11.74 -15.31 -10.83
CA TYR A 192 -12.94 -16.13 -10.80
C TYR A 192 -14.25 -15.34 -10.92
N SER A 193 -14.24 -14.03 -11.14
CA SER A 193 -15.45 -13.17 -11.13
C SER A 193 -16.58 -13.66 -12.05
N LYS A 194 -16.26 -14.36 -13.14
CA LYS A 194 -17.23 -14.91 -14.11
C LYS A 194 -17.85 -16.24 -13.67
N THR A 195 -17.39 -16.85 -12.58
CA THR A 195 -17.83 -18.18 -12.11
C THR A 195 -18.73 -18.14 -10.88
N TYR A 196 -19.01 -16.94 -10.35
CA TYR A 196 -19.90 -16.76 -9.20
C TYR A 196 -20.60 -15.40 -9.27
N ASN A 197 -21.64 -15.21 -8.45
CA ASN A 197 -22.26 -13.90 -8.30
C ASN A 197 -21.35 -13.02 -7.44
N THR A 198 -20.69 -12.03 -8.03
CA THR A 198 -19.75 -11.16 -7.32
C THR A 198 -20.38 -10.44 -6.12
N THR A 199 -21.70 -10.20 -6.13
CA THR A 199 -22.40 -9.58 -5.00
C THR A 199 -22.44 -10.44 -3.73
N ASP A 200 -22.16 -11.74 -3.85
CA ASP A 200 -21.98 -12.64 -2.70
C ASP A 200 -20.73 -12.32 -1.89
N LEU A 201 -19.80 -11.50 -2.40
CA LEU A 201 -18.66 -11.01 -1.63
C LEU A 201 -19.06 -10.35 -0.30
N LYS A 202 -20.25 -9.75 -0.22
CA LYS A 202 -20.78 -9.17 1.03
C LYS A 202 -20.82 -10.18 2.19
N LYS A 203 -20.88 -11.48 1.90
CA LYS A 203 -20.88 -12.57 2.89
C LYS A 203 -19.60 -12.58 3.73
N LEU A 204 -18.49 -12.05 3.22
CA LEU A 204 -17.25 -11.85 4.00
C LEU A 204 -17.43 -10.90 5.18
N TRP A 205 -18.43 -10.01 5.16
CA TRP A 205 -18.70 -9.07 6.24
C TRP A 205 -19.77 -9.57 7.23
N GLU A 206 -20.29 -10.78 7.05
CA GLU A 206 -21.25 -11.40 7.97
C GLU A 206 -20.55 -11.96 9.22
N PHE A 207 -19.94 -11.08 10.03
CA PHE A 207 -19.09 -11.49 11.16
C PHE A 207 -19.82 -12.28 12.23
N ASN A 208 -21.14 -12.13 12.37
CA ASN A 208 -21.93 -13.02 13.24
C ASN A 208 -21.83 -14.49 12.86
N ARG A 209 -21.66 -14.79 11.56
CA ARG A 209 -21.52 -16.13 11.00
C ARG A 209 -20.07 -16.58 10.94
N ILE A 210 -19.18 -15.77 10.38
CA ILE A 210 -17.79 -16.21 10.11
C ILE A 210 -16.84 -15.98 11.29
N PHE A 211 -17.10 -14.97 12.14
CA PHE A 211 -16.31 -14.66 13.35
C PHE A 211 -17.23 -14.53 14.57
N PRO A 212 -17.90 -15.62 15.01
CA PRO A 212 -18.82 -15.56 16.14
C PRO A 212 -18.14 -15.10 17.44
N ASN A 213 -16.83 -15.35 17.56
CA ASN A 213 -15.96 -14.85 18.63
C ASN A 213 -14.72 -14.21 18.00
N SER A 214 -14.23 -13.11 18.58
CA SER A 214 -12.96 -12.49 18.18
C SER A 214 -11.77 -13.38 18.50
N LEU A 215 -10.79 -13.43 17.59
CA LEU A 215 -9.62 -14.30 17.65
C LEU A 215 -8.53 -13.73 18.57
N LYS A 216 -8.73 -13.88 19.88
CA LYS A 216 -7.85 -13.30 20.92
C LYS A 216 -6.51 -14.03 21.12
N ASN A 217 -6.43 -15.31 20.75
CA ASN A 217 -5.20 -16.09 20.97
C ASN A 217 -4.12 -15.77 19.92
N LYS A 218 -3.14 -14.93 20.27
CA LYS A 218 -2.03 -14.54 19.38
C LYS A 218 -1.14 -15.69 18.91
N SER A 219 -1.18 -16.87 19.55
CA SER A 219 -0.43 -18.03 19.05
C SER A 219 -1.07 -18.69 17.83
N THR A 220 -2.39 -18.54 17.64
CA THR A 220 -3.15 -19.25 16.62
C THR A 220 -3.96 -18.33 15.71
N ASN A 221 -4.21 -17.08 16.11
CA ASN A 221 -5.17 -16.20 15.44
C ASN A 221 -4.87 -15.94 13.96
N LYS A 222 -3.60 -15.88 13.54
CA LYS A 222 -3.22 -15.79 12.13
C LYS A 222 -3.75 -16.96 11.31
N LYS A 223 -3.46 -18.18 11.77
CA LYS A 223 -3.85 -19.42 11.08
C LYS A 223 -5.37 -19.56 11.07
N GLU A 224 -6.01 -19.26 12.19
CA GLU A 224 -7.48 -19.31 12.32
C GLU A 224 -8.16 -18.30 11.39
N TYR A 225 -7.68 -17.05 11.33
CA TYR A 225 -8.21 -16.02 10.45
C TYR A 225 -8.15 -16.47 8.99
N TRP A 226 -6.98 -16.87 8.49
CA TRP A 226 -6.84 -17.30 7.10
C TRP A 226 -7.63 -18.57 6.79
N ASN A 227 -7.72 -19.52 7.72
CA ASN A 227 -8.57 -20.69 7.52
C ASN A 227 -10.05 -20.33 7.32
N ILE A 228 -10.55 -19.37 8.10
CA ILE A 228 -11.93 -18.88 8.00
C ILE A 228 -12.14 -18.11 6.68
N ILE A 229 -11.26 -17.14 6.38
CA ILE A 229 -11.34 -16.34 5.15
C ILE A 229 -11.22 -17.19 3.90
N ASP A 230 -10.25 -18.10 3.83
CA ASP A 230 -10.07 -18.97 2.68
C ASP A 230 -11.30 -19.87 2.48
N LYS A 231 -11.88 -20.41 3.56
CA LYS A 231 -13.09 -21.24 3.48
C LYS A 231 -14.27 -20.42 2.93
N GLU A 232 -14.42 -19.19 3.39
CA GLU A 232 -15.49 -18.31 2.93
C GLU A 232 -15.29 -17.88 1.46
N ILE A 233 -14.08 -17.51 1.08
CA ILE A 233 -13.72 -17.19 -0.32
C ILE A 233 -13.98 -18.40 -1.23
N ILE A 234 -13.56 -19.60 -0.81
CA ILE A 234 -13.81 -20.83 -1.57
C ILE A 234 -15.31 -21.06 -1.76
N SER A 235 -16.10 -20.87 -0.70
CA SER A 235 -17.55 -21.01 -0.75
C SER A 235 -18.21 -19.97 -1.65
N ILE A 236 -17.76 -18.71 -1.62
CA ILE A 236 -18.33 -17.62 -2.44
C ILE A 236 -18.01 -17.84 -3.92
N THR A 237 -16.76 -18.22 -4.22
CA THR A 237 -16.27 -18.35 -5.59
C THR A 237 -16.62 -19.67 -6.27
N ASN A 238 -17.26 -20.61 -5.53
CA ASN A 238 -17.52 -21.99 -5.97
C ASN A 238 -16.25 -22.69 -6.49
N THR A 239 -15.13 -22.47 -5.81
CA THR A 239 -13.83 -23.02 -6.17
C THR A 239 -13.43 -24.18 -5.24
N THR A 240 -12.18 -24.63 -5.30
CA THR A 240 -11.63 -25.61 -4.36
C THR A 240 -10.39 -25.06 -3.65
N ARG A 241 -9.99 -25.73 -2.56
CA ARG A 241 -8.76 -25.37 -1.82
C ARG A 241 -7.53 -25.47 -2.73
N GLU A 242 -7.49 -26.46 -3.61
CA GLU A 242 -6.40 -26.67 -4.58
C GLU A 242 -6.31 -25.52 -5.58
N LYS A 243 -7.45 -25.05 -6.11
CA LYS A 243 -7.49 -23.90 -7.02
C LYS A 243 -7.04 -22.61 -6.34
N LEU A 244 -7.49 -22.36 -5.09
CA LEU A 244 -7.03 -21.23 -4.30
C LEU A 244 -5.51 -21.30 -4.09
N ASN A 245 -5.01 -22.43 -3.57
CA ASN A 245 -3.58 -22.61 -3.31
C ASN A 245 -2.75 -22.46 -4.60
N SER A 246 -3.18 -23.07 -5.71
CA SER A 246 -2.49 -22.96 -7.00
C SER A 246 -2.40 -21.52 -7.49
N PHE A 247 -3.47 -20.72 -7.34
CA PHE A 247 -3.44 -19.30 -7.70
C PHE A 247 -2.55 -18.48 -6.75
N LEU A 248 -2.58 -18.77 -5.44
CA LEU A 248 -1.73 -18.08 -4.47
C LEU A 248 -0.25 -18.42 -4.70
N ASP A 249 0.09 -19.65 -5.09
CA ASP A 249 1.44 -20.06 -5.46
C ASP A 249 1.91 -19.36 -6.74
N TYR A 250 1.05 -19.27 -7.75
CA TYR A 250 1.31 -18.46 -8.94
C TYR A 250 1.57 -16.99 -8.58
N SER A 251 0.72 -16.42 -7.72
CA SER A 251 0.85 -15.04 -7.27
C SER A 251 2.14 -14.82 -6.48
N ASN A 252 2.53 -15.77 -5.64
CA ASN A 252 3.80 -15.71 -4.89
C ASN A 252 4.99 -15.69 -5.84
N LYS A 253 4.98 -16.49 -6.92
CA LYS A 253 6.04 -16.47 -7.94
C LYS A 253 6.15 -15.11 -8.63
N ILE A 254 5.03 -14.51 -9.03
CA ILE A 254 5.00 -13.14 -9.60
C ILE A 254 5.62 -12.14 -8.62
N ILE A 255 5.27 -12.23 -7.33
CA ILE A 255 5.81 -11.33 -6.31
C ILE A 255 7.32 -11.55 -6.13
N ASP A 256 7.78 -12.79 -6.15
CA ASP A 256 9.21 -13.11 -6.03
C ASP A 256 9.99 -12.60 -7.25
N ASP A 257 9.44 -12.75 -8.46
CA ASP A 257 10.00 -12.18 -9.69
C ASP A 257 10.06 -10.65 -9.63
N TYR A 258 9.00 -10.00 -9.16
CA TYR A 258 8.97 -8.55 -8.93
C TYR A 258 10.06 -8.12 -7.94
N ILE A 259 10.23 -8.82 -6.81
CA ILE A 259 11.27 -8.51 -5.82
C ILE A 259 12.66 -8.64 -6.45
N ASN A 260 12.92 -9.72 -7.18
CA ASN A 260 14.20 -9.93 -7.84
C ASN A 260 14.49 -8.85 -8.89
N MET A 261 13.48 -8.42 -9.64
CA MET A 261 13.59 -7.30 -10.59
C MET A 261 13.93 -5.98 -9.87
N ASN A 262 13.30 -5.70 -8.72
CA ASN A 262 13.62 -4.51 -7.93
C ASN A 262 15.05 -4.55 -7.39
N ILE A 263 15.50 -5.70 -6.85
CA ILE A 263 16.88 -5.87 -6.38
C ILE A 263 17.87 -5.65 -7.54
N PHE A 264 17.58 -6.23 -8.70
CA PHE A 264 18.40 -6.03 -9.90
C PHE A 264 18.48 -4.55 -10.31
N TYR A 265 17.33 -3.87 -10.35
CA TYR A 265 17.26 -2.44 -10.65
C TYR A 265 18.07 -1.59 -9.66
N LEU A 266 17.90 -1.82 -8.36
CA LEU A 266 18.63 -1.09 -7.31
C LEU A 266 20.14 -1.32 -7.38
N ASN A 267 20.59 -2.56 -7.63
CA ASN A 267 22.00 -2.86 -7.79
C ASN A 267 22.60 -2.14 -9.00
N ASN A 268 21.88 -2.12 -10.14
CA ASN A 268 22.33 -1.38 -11.31
C ASN A 268 22.43 0.12 -11.03
N LEU A 269 21.45 0.70 -10.34
CA LEU A 269 21.47 2.10 -9.93
C LEU A 269 22.69 2.42 -9.05
N VAL A 270 23.02 1.54 -8.10
CA VAL A 270 24.22 1.68 -7.26
C VAL A 270 25.50 1.69 -8.11
N GLU A 271 25.63 0.79 -9.09
CA GLU A 271 26.81 0.77 -9.96
C GLU A 271 26.88 2.00 -10.87
N THR A 272 25.75 2.45 -11.44
CA THR A 272 25.69 3.70 -12.22
C THR A 272 26.14 4.90 -11.39
N ILE A 273 25.64 5.05 -10.16
CA ILE A 273 26.03 6.14 -9.27
C ILE A 273 27.53 6.06 -8.95
N LYS A 274 28.08 4.87 -8.67
CA LYS A 274 29.52 4.71 -8.42
C LYS A 274 30.36 5.13 -9.62
N GLU A 275 29.96 4.75 -10.83
CA GLU A 275 30.67 5.13 -12.06
C GLU A 275 30.61 6.63 -12.31
N GLU A 276 29.44 7.26 -12.12
CA GLU A 276 29.28 8.71 -12.23
C GLU A 276 30.15 9.45 -11.21
N LYS A 277 30.19 8.99 -9.94
CA LYS A 277 31.03 9.59 -8.91
C LYS A 277 32.53 9.41 -9.17
N LYS A 278 32.95 8.29 -9.74
CA LYS A 278 34.34 8.09 -10.18
C LYS A 278 34.73 9.07 -11.29
N LYS A 279 33.88 9.23 -12.31
CA LYS A 279 34.12 10.20 -13.39
C LYS A 279 34.20 11.64 -12.87
N GLN A 280 33.31 12.01 -11.95
CA GLN A 280 33.36 13.32 -11.28
C GLN A 280 34.68 13.48 -10.53
N LEU A 281 35.13 12.47 -9.79
CA LEU A 281 36.39 12.52 -9.03
C LEU A 281 37.63 12.73 -9.92
N ASP A 282 37.67 12.07 -11.09
CA ASP A 282 38.80 12.18 -12.03
C ASP A 282 38.94 13.59 -12.64
N GLU A 283 37.88 14.40 -12.59
CA GLU A 283 37.84 15.77 -13.11
C GLU A 283 38.17 16.84 -12.06
N LEU A 284 38.25 16.48 -10.76
CA LEU A 284 38.53 17.42 -9.68
C LEU A 284 40.04 17.58 -9.41
N ASP A 285 40.46 18.79 -9.07
CA ASP A 285 41.81 19.04 -8.57
C ASP A 285 42.01 18.50 -7.13
N LYS A 286 43.26 18.18 -6.79
CA LYS A 286 43.63 17.57 -5.51
C LYS A 286 43.35 18.47 -4.30
N GLU A 287 43.55 19.78 -4.42
CA GLU A 287 43.35 20.73 -3.32
C GLU A 287 41.86 20.89 -3.01
N LEU A 288 41.02 20.95 -4.04
CA LEU A 288 39.56 20.94 -3.89
C LEU A 288 39.07 19.64 -3.23
N LEU A 289 39.67 18.49 -3.57
CA LEU A 289 39.34 17.22 -2.93
C LEU A 289 39.70 17.17 -1.44
N GLU A 290 40.88 17.68 -1.07
CA GLU A 290 41.28 17.78 0.34
C GLU A 290 40.34 18.71 1.13
N GLN A 291 39.92 19.84 0.55
CA GLN A 291 38.93 20.72 1.16
C GLN A 291 37.56 20.07 1.31
N MET A 292 37.07 19.37 0.29
CA MET A 292 35.80 18.63 0.35
C MET A 292 35.82 17.55 1.43
N LEU A 293 36.93 16.80 1.52
CA LEU A 293 37.09 15.77 2.56
C LEU A 293 37.09 16.38 3.95
N LEU A 294 37.84 17.48 4.16
CA LEU A 294 37.87 18.18 5.45
C LEU A 294 36.47 18.68 5.84
N ASN A 295 35.73 19.28 4.92
CA ASN A 295 34.36 19.75 5.16
C ASN A 295 33.40 18.60 5.51
N LEU A 296 33.55 17.44 4.85
CA LEU A 296 32.77 16.24 5.18
C LEU A 296 33.09 15.72 6.58
N MET A 297 34.38 15.67 6.95
CA MET A 297 34.81 15.25 8.29
C MET A 297 34.25 16.18 9.37
N ILE A 298 34.39 17.50 9.19
CA ILE A 298 33.84 18.49 10.14
C ILE A 298 32.33 18.30 10.26
N LYS A 299 31.61 18.22 9.14
CA LYS A 299 30.15 18.07 9.14
C LYS A 299 29.69 16.80 9.86
N GLU A 300 30.37 15.68 9.65
CA GLU A 300 30.02 14.42 10.33
C GLU A 300 30.25 14.53 11.85
N ASP A 301 31.37 15.11 12.26
CA ASP A 301 31.71 15.32 13.67
C ASP A 301 30.79 16.34 14.36
N THR A 302 30.28 17.36 13.65
CA THR A 302 29.42 18.40 14.21
C THR A 302 27.92 18.14 14.08
N LYS A 303 27.48 17.20 13.23
CA LYS A 303 26.06 16.95 12.89
C LYS A 303 25.13 16.87 14.09
N SER A 304 25.51 16.11 15.12
CA SER A 304 24.67 15.90 16.31
C SER A 304 24.57 17.17 17.17
N ILE A 305 25.66 17.94 17.23
CA ILE A 305 25.76 19.21 17.95
C ILE A 305 24.91 20.27 17.23
N GLU A 306 25.06 20.40 15.92
CA GLU A 306 24.27 21.32 15.10
C GLU A 306 22.77 21.03 15.18
N GLN A 307 22.37 19.75 15.10
CA GLN A 307 20.97 19.37 15.26
C GLN A 307 20.45 19.70 16.67
N SER A 308 21.29 19.52 17.69
CA SER A 308 20.95 19.90 19.07
C SER A 308 20.74 21.40 19.20
N ILE A 309 21.62 22.21 18.61
CA ILE A 309 21.49 23.68 18.55
C ILE A 309 20.20 24.09 17.84
N ILE A 310 19.90 23.51 16.66
CA ILE A 310 18.66 23.77 15.92
C ILE A 310 17.44 23.46 16.77
N ASN A 311 17.41 22.29 17.40
CA ASN A 311 16.28 21.88 18.24
C ASN A 311 16.12 22.78 19.47
N ILE A 312 17.23 23.17 20.12
CA ILE A 312 17.21 24.10 21.26
C ILE A 312 16.64 25.45 20.81
N ASN A 313 17.14 26.03 19.73
CA ASN A 313 16.67 27.31 19.23
C ASN A 313 15.17 27.25 18.86
N LYS A 314 14.78 26.20 18.13
CA LYS A 314 13.40 26.01 17.67
C LYS A 314 12.40 25.81 18.80
N PHE A 315 12.73 25.03 19.82
CA PHE A 315 11.76 24.59 20.83
C PHE A 315 11.96 25.19 22.23
N ARG A 316 13.07 25.90 22.48
CA ARG A 316 13.43 26.42 23.81
C ARG A 316 13.74 27.91 23.80
N VAL A 317 14.24 28.46 22.70
CA VAL A 317 14.54 29.90 22.59
C VAL A 317 13.37 30.64 21.92
N ASN A 318 12.89 30.17 20.77
CA ASN A 318 11.87 30.87 19.98
C ASN A 318 10.41 30.62 20.47
N HIS A 319 10.19 30.40 21.76
CA HIS A 319 8.86 30.26 22.37
C HIS A 319 8.51 31.38 23.37
N SER A 320 9.34 32.43 23.45
CA SER A 320 9.18 33.53 24.39
C SER A 320 8.54 34.81 23.81
N GLU A 321 7.92 34.79 22.63
CA GLU A 321 7.33 36.02 22.04
C GLU A 321 5.79 36.00 21.83
N GLU A 322 5.07 34.92 22.17
CA GLU A 322 3.59 34.88 22.05
C GLU A 322 2.84 34.66 23.39
N LYS A 323 3.43 35.08 24.51
CA LYS A 323 2.70 35.19 25.78
C LYS A 323 3.01 36.52 26.45
N ASP A 324 2.62 37.61 25.81
CA ASP A 324 2.32 38.89 26.47
C ASP A 324 1.69 39.87 25.45
N VAL A 325 0.46 39.59 25.00
CA VAL A 325 -0.50 40.65 24.65
C VAL A 325 -1.90 40.18 25.06
N ALA A 326 -2.46 40.97 25.98
CA ALA A 326 -3.80 41.03 26.57
C ALA A 326 -4.95 40.22 25.94
#